data_AF-A0AAU9JAM5-F1
#
_entry.id   AF-A0AAU9JAM5-F1
#
_cell.length_a   1.000
_cell.length_b   1.000
_cell.length_c   1.000
_cell.angle_alpha   90.00
_cell.angle_beta   90.00
_cell.angle_gamma   90.00
#
_symmetry.space_group_name_H-M   'P 1'
#
loop_
_entity.id
_entity.type
_entity.pdbx_description
1 polymer ?
#
loop_
_entity_poly.entity_id
_entity_poly.type
_entity_poly.pdbx_seq_one_letter_code
_entity_poly.pdbx_strand_id
1 'polypeptide(L)'
;MVITNNFYKMKNQQSFQYFIPNYAMQPISPYYFYAFPQVPIVPVTITNTIDTNTKGNKKAYKRTWKKTQVERLYEITKVYAQQANKEIEQLTINDFEIISKETEQSAEQCMAKINEIQTSGTLRPGIWSEKEDAKLIELVESSITKWGNIANLINNEIHKGLKIRTGKHCKERWNNHLNPEIRRGNWTDEEDVRLLELHKELGNKWSNIAKQVGGRTECSVKNRIKSLLNKKRQELGVIEKPEKFEEKEINQESLLVPTSQVEEAASPRSGMEYPSFN
;
A
#
# COMPACT_ATOMS: atom_id res chain seq x y z
N MET A 1 -8.44 -67.54 -0.59
CA MET A 1 -8.29 -68.64 0.37
C MET A 1 -7.78 -68.03 1.68
N VAL A 2 -8.44 -68.15 2.84
CA VAL A 2 -8.73 -69.40 3.62
C VAL A 2 -7.40 -69.94 4.18
N ILE A 3 -7.12 -70.08 5.50
CA ILE A 3 -7.96 -69.94 6.72
C ILE A 3 -7.05 -69.78 7.99
N THR A 4 -7.53 -69.03 9.01
CA THR A 4 -7.13 -69.00 10.47
C THR A 4 -5.61 -68.96 10.83
N ASN A 5 -5.08 -68.85 12.06
CA ASN A 5 -5.49 -69.07 13.46
C ASN A 5 -4.49 -68.30 14.40
N ASN A 6 -4.63 -68.08 15.72
CA ASN A 6 -5.67 -68.42 16.71
C ASN A 6 -5.67 -67.45 17.95
N PHE A 7 -6.80 -67.45 18.67
CA PHE A 7 -7.14 -67.05 20.06
C PHE A 7 -6.07 -66.73 21.16
N TYR A 8 -6.39 -65.73 22.00
CA TYR A 8 -6.59 -65.92 23.46
C TYR A 8 -7.74 -65.00 23.97
N LYS A 9 -8.28 -65.25 25.17
CA LYS A 9 -9.72 -65.10 25.48
C LYS A 9 -10.00 -64.45 26.84
N MET A 10 -10.92 -63.47 26.90
CA MET A 10 -11.77 -63.10 28.08
C MET A 10 -11.05 -62.63 29.38
N LYS A 11 -11.65 -61.95 30.38
CA LYS A 11 -13.04 -61.54 30.72
C LYS A 11 -12.94 -60.43 31.80
N ASN A 12 -13.82 -59.42 31.82
CA ASN A 12 -14.80 -59.25 32.92
C ASN A 12 -15.69 -58.00 32.75
N GLN A 13 -16.95 -58.17 33.13
CA GLN A 13 -17.94 -57.10 33.32
C GLN A 13 -17.99 -56.76 34.81
N GLN A 14 -18.41 -55.54 35.16
CA GLN A 14 -19.43 -55.36 36.19
C GLN A 14 -20.10 -53.98 36.10
N SER A 15 -21.42 -54.00 36.19
CA SER A 15 -22.33 -52.85 36.23
C SER A 15 -22.79 -52.61 37.65
N PHE A 16 -22.96 -51.36 38.06
CA PHE A 16 -23.68 -51.01 39.30
C PHE A 16 -24.71 -49.90 39.08
N GLN A 17 -25.84 -50.04 39.77
CA GLN A 17 -27.04 -49.20 39.66
C GLN A 17 -27.15 -48.17 40.79
N TYR A 18 -27.81 -47.06 40.44
CA TYR A 18 -28.55 -46.08 41.26
C TYR A 18 -28.41 -46.03 42.80
N PHE A 19 -28.22 -44.81 43.32
CA PHE A 19 -28.93 -44.37 44.52
C PHE A 19 -29.21 -42.85 44.50
N ILE A 20 -30.46 -42.46 44.80
CA ILE A 20 -30.89 -41.07 45.01
C ILE A 20 -31.45 -40.97 46.44
N PRO A 21 -30.92 -40.10 47.31
CA PRO A 21 -31.59 -39.72 48.56
C PRO A 21 -32.51 -38.52 48.34
N ASN A 22 -33.69 -38.53 48.97
CA ASN A 22 -34.73 -37.52 48.78
C ASN A 22 -35.23 -37.00 50.14
N TYR A 23 -35.47 -35.68 50.25
CA TYR A 23 -36.14 -34.93 51.33
C TYR A 23 -35.79 -35.13 52.83
N ALA A 24 -35.53 -34.00 53.51
CA ALA A 24 -36.19 -33.62 54.77
C ALA A 24 -36.16 -32.07 54.93
N MET A 25 -37.02 -31.52 55.81
CA MET A 25 -37.41 -30.10 55.80
C MET A 25 -37.53 -29.53 57.23
N GLN A 26 -37.25 -28.22 57.40
CA GLN A 26 -37.62 -27.34 58.56
C GLN A 26 -36.84 -27.58 59.89
N PRO A 27 -36.79 -26.63 60.87
CA PRO A 27 -37.63 -25.43 61.05
C PRO A 27 -36.88 -24.08 61.31
N ILE A 28 -37.56 -23.12 61.98
CA ILE A 28 -37.55 -21.66 61.78
C ILE A 28 -37.13 -20.86 63.06
N SER A 29 -36.29 -19.80 62.90
CA SER A 29 -36.11 -18.60 63.79
C SER A 29 -35.63 -18.82 65.26
N PRO A 30 -35.20 -17.79 66.06
CA PRO A 30 -35.25 -16.33 65.84
C PRO A 30 -34.00 -15.45 66.17
N TYR A 31 -34.01 -14.24 65.59
CA TYR A 31 -33.43 -12.93 66.03
C TYR A 31 -32.15 -12.86 66.90
N TYR A 32 -31.15 -12.06 66.47
CA TYR A 32 -30.97 -10.66 66.94
C TYR A 32 -29.93 -9.86 66.10
N PHE A 33 -30.38 -8.76 65.47
CA PHE A 33 -29.73 -7.48 65.15
C PHE A 33 -28.21 -7.37 64.84
N TYR A 34 -27.87 -6.71 63.72
CA TYR A 34 -27.59 -5.26 63.66
C TYR A 34 -27.70 -4.70 62.21
N ALA A 35 -27.84 -3.39 62.07
CA ALA A 35 -28.40 -2.75 60.88
C ALA A 35 -27.39 -2.44 59.75
N PHE A 36 -27.87 -2.54 58.50
CA PHE A 36 -27.29 -1.86 57.34
C PHE A 36 -28.35 -0.94 56.69
N PRO A 37 -27.97 0.25 56.18
CA PRO A 37 -28.92 1.28 55.75
C PRO A 37 -29.60 0.93 54.41
N GLN A 38 -30.89 1.26 54.32
CA GLN A 38 -31.71 1.10 53.13
C GLN A 38 -31.25 2.06 52.01
N VAL A 39 -30.93 1.53 50.84
CA VAL A 39 -30.78 2.33 49.60
C VAL A 39 -32.13 2.29 48.86
N PRO A 40 -32.75 3.44 48.54
CA PRO A 40 -34.07 3.47 47.91
C PRO A 40 -34.01 2.93 46.47
N ILE A 41 -34.90 2.00 46.16
CA ILE A 41 -35.09 1.47 44.80
C ILE A 41 -35.93 2.48 44.01
N VAL A 42 -35.31 3.21 43.08
CA VAL A 42 -36.03 4.06 42.12
C VAL A 42 -36.37 3.27 40.85
N PRO A 43 -37.58 3.46 40.25
CA PRO A 43 -38.03 2.66 39.12
C PRO A 43 -37.26 3.00 37.83
N VAL A 44 -36.86 1.96 37.10
CA VAL A 44 -36.20 2.09 35.79
C VAL A 44 -37.24 2.48 34.75
N THR A 45 -37.25 3.76 34.37
CA THR A 45 -38.04 4.25 33.23
C THR A 45 -37.21 4.10 31.97
N ILE A 46 -37.63 3.23 31.04
CA ILE A 46 -36.93 3.05 29.76
C ILE A 46 -37.32 4.21 28.83
N THR A 47 -36.50 5.27 28.78
CA THR A 47 -36.57 6.30 27.74
C THR A 47 -35.55 6.00 26.65
N ASN A 48 -36.01 5.69 25.45
CA ASN A 48 -35.15 5.53 24.27
C ASN A 48 -34.57 6.89 23.85
N THR A 49 -33.38 7.24 24.33
CA THR A 49 -32.57 8.36 23.79
C THR A 49 -31.46 7.83 22.91
N ILE A 50 -31.52 8.17 21.62
CA ILE A 50 -30.45 7.88 20.65
C ILE A 50 -29.36 8.94 20.86
N ASP A 51 -28.46 8.72 21.82
CA ASP A 51 -27.34 9.62 22.09
C ASP A 51 -26.17 9.38 21.11
N THR A 52 -26.16 10.14 20.02
CA THR A 52 -25.12 10.10 18.98
C THR A 52 -23.83 10.81 19.38
N ASN A 53 -23.30 10.62 20.60
CA ASN A 53 -22.03 11.23 20.98
C ASN A 53 -21.24 10.50 22.08
N THR A 54 -20.70 9.32 21.75
CA THR A 54 -19.47 8.86 22.40
C THR A 54 -18.30 9.07 21.44
N LYS A 55 -17.52 10.14 21.64
CA LYS A 55 -16.18 10.28 21.04
C LYS A 55 -15.21 9.30 21.71
N GLY A 56 -15.46 8.00 21.49
CA GLY A 56 -14.53 6.93 21.80
C GLY A 56 -13.17 7.24 21.17
N ASN A 57 -12.12 7.08 21.96
CA ASN A 57 -10.78 7.52 21.64
C ASN A 57 -10.24 6.78 20.38
N LYS A 58 -10.39 7.39 19.19
CA LYS A 58 -9.98 6.82 17.88
C LYS A 58 -8.46 6.79 17.68
N LYS A 59 -7.72 6.34 18.70
CA LYS A 59 -6.29 5.96 18.64
C LYS A 59 -6.08 4.48 18.96
N ALA A 60 -7.03 3.63 18.53
CA ALA A 60 -6.82 2.18 18.41
C ALA A 60 -5.90 1.89 17.22
N TYR A 61 -4.60 1.78 17.52
CA TYR A 61 -3.46 1.30 16.72
C TYR A 61 -3.78 0.81 15.28
N LYS A 62 -3.38 1.60 14.26
CA LYS A 62 -3.16 1.05 12.91
C LYS A 62 -1.96 0.08 12.97
N ARG A 63 -2.21 -1.20 13.25
CA ARG A 63 -1.21 -2.26 13.02
C ARG A 63 -1.00 -2.36 11.50
N THR A 64 -0.05 -1.60 11.00
CA THR A 64 0.50 -1.81 9.66
C THR A 64 1.15 -3.18 9.64
N TRP A 65 0.57 -4.10 8.89
CA TRP A 65 1.10 -5.45 8.73
C TRP A 65 2.57 -5.40 8.31
N LYS A 66 3.44 -6.12 9.02
CA LYS A 66 4.85 -6.23 8.63
C LYS A 66 4.95 -7.05 7.34
N LYS A 67 5.91 -6.71 6.46
CA LYS A 67 6.14 -7.44 5.19
C LYS A 67 6.17 -8.96 5.41
N THR A 68 6.94 -9.43 6.39
CA THR A 68 7.08 -10.85 6.76
C THR A 68 5.79 -11.51 7.25
N GLN A 69 4.91 -10.78 7.94
CA GLN A 69 3.60 -11.29 8.36
C GLN A 69 2.68 -11.50 7.16
N VAL A 70 2.74 -10.61 6.17
CA VAL A 70 1.95 -10.72 4.95
C VAL A 70 2.47 -11.81 4.02
N GLU A 71 3.80 -11.92 3.86
CA GLU A 71 4.44 -13.00 3.12
C GLU A 71 4.05 -14.36 3.70
N ARG A 72 4.17 -14.52 5.02
CA ARG A 72 3.78 -15.76 5.72
C ARG A 72 2.28 -16.06 5.59
N LEU A 73 1.40 -15.07 5.73
CA LEU A 73 -0.04 -15.26 5.53
C LEU A 73 -0.34 -15.74 4.10
N TYR A 74 0.27 -15.12 3.09
CA TYR A 74 0.05 -15.50 1.69
C TYR A 74 0.59 -16.90 1.38
N GLU A 75 1.73 -17.28 1.95
CA GLU A 75 2.30 -18.63 1.82
C GLU A 75 1.37 -19.69 2.43
N ILE A 76 0.87 -19.49 3.66
CA ILE A 76 -0.09 -20.42 4.30
C ILE A 76 -1.38 -20.51 3.49
N THR A 77 -1.92 -19.36 3.05
CA THR A 77 -3.14 -19.30 2.23
C THR A 77 -2.97 -20.06 0.91
N LYS A 78 -1.81 -19.93 0.24
CA LYS A 78 -1.51 -20.62 -1.02
C LYS A 78 -1.37 -22.13 -0.83
N VAL A 79 -0.70 -22.58 0.24
CA VAL A 79 -0.57 -24.02 0.57
C VAL A 79 -1.94 -24.61 0.89
N TYR A 80 -2.76 -23.92 1.69
CA TYR A 80 -4.12 -24.35 2.01
C TYR A 80 -5.01 -24.44 0.77
N ALA A 81 -4.97 -23.42 -0.12
CA ALA A 81 -5.72 -23.42 -1.38
C ALA A 81 -5.38 -24.63 -2.27
N GLN A 82 -4.08 -24.95 -2.39
CA GLN A 82 -3.60 -26.13 -3.10
C GLN A 82 -4.10 -27.43 -2.48
N GLN A 83 -4.06 -27.56 -1.15
CA GLN A 83 -4.55 -28.76 -0.43
C GLN A 83 -6.07 -28.93 -0.55
N ALA A 84 -6.82 -27.82 -0.54
CA ALA A 84 -8.27 -27.82 -0.69
C ALA A 84 -8.74 -27.96 -2.15
N ASN A 85 -7.82 -27.92 -3.13
CA ASN A 85 -8.10 -27.83 -4.56
C ASN A 85 -9.10 -26.69 -4.89
N LYS A 86 -8.86 -25.52 -4.29
CA LYS A 86 -9.63 -24.28 -4.48
C LYS A 86 -8.72 -23.19 -5.01
N GLU A 87 -9.27 -22.25 -5.79
CA GLU A 87 -8.59 -20.99 -6.07
C GLU A 87 -8.62 -20.05 -4.86
N ILE A 88 -7.67 -19.12 -4.76
CA ILE A 88 -7.57 -18.21 -3.60
C ILE A 88 -8.82 -17.30 -3.52
N GLU A 89 -9.41 -16.91 -4.65
CA GLU A 89 -10.68 -16.15 -4.70
C GLU A 89 -11.89 -16.92 -4.12
N GLN A 90 -11.80 -18.25 -3.97
CA GLN A 90 -12.90 -19.11 -3.51
C GLN A 90 -12.84 -19.44 -2.01
N LEU A 91 -11.83 -18.93 -1.30
CA LEU A 91 -11.66 -19.18 0.13
C LEU A 91 -12.70 -18.40 0.96
N THR A 92 -13.38 -19.11 1.85
CA THR A 92 -14.43 -18.59 2.71
C THR A 92 -13.89 -18.22 4.10
N ILE A 93 -14.69 -17.55 4.93
CA ILE A 93 -14.31 -17.24 6.31
C ILE A 93 -13.91 -18.50 7.10
N ASN A 94 -14.57 -19.64 6.87
CA ASN A 94 -14.27 -20.93 7.50
C ASN A 94 -12.88 -21.48 7.10
N ASP A 95 -12.46 -21.25 5.85
CA ASP A 95 -11.10 -21.57 5.40
C ASP A 95 -10.08 -20.68 6.14
N PHE A 96 -10.42 -19.40 6.36
CA PHE A 96 -9.60 -18.47 7.14
C PHE A 96 -9.61 -18.71 8.67
N GLU A 97 -10.62 -19.38 9.24
CA GLU A 97 -10.56 -19.87 10.64
C GLU A 97 -9.50 -20.98 10.83
N ILE A 98 -9.16 -21.72 9.77
CA ILE A 98 -8.08 -22.69 9.81
C ILE A 98 -6.74 -21.97 9.62
N ILE A 99 -6.62 -21.16 8.57
CA ILE A 99 -5.39 -20.38 8.25
C ILE A 99 -4.99 -19.49 9.43
N SER A 100 -5.94 -18.83 10.09
CA SER A 100 -5.65 -17.89 11.19
C SER A 100 -5.00 -18.55 12.41
N LYS A 101 -5.19 -19.86 12.66
CA LYS A 101 -4.56 -20.60 13.77
C LYS A 101 -3.04 -20.63 13.68
N GLU A 102 -2.49 -20.56 12.48
CA GLU A 102 -1.05 -20.45 12.27
C GLU A 102 -0.56 -19.00 12.39
N THR A 103 -1.44 -18.00 12.50
CA THR A 103 -1.11 -16.58 12.51
C THR A 103 -1.38 -15.92 13.87
N GLU A 104 -0.88 -14.70 14.06
CA GLU A 104 -1.18 -13.87 15.23
C GLU A 104 -2.43 -12.98 15.03
N GLN A 105 -3.26 -13.24 14.03
CA GLN A 105 -4.34 -12.35 13.55
C GLN A 105 -5.67 -13.11 13.43
N SER A 106 -6.81 -12.40 13.43
CA SER A 106 -8.12 -13.06 13.30
C SER A 106 -8.42 -13.52 11.87
N ALA A 107 -9.40 -14.42 11.71
CA ALA A 107 -9.82 -14.92 10.40
C ALA A 107 -10.28 -13.79 9.46
N GLU A 108 -11.05 -12.83 9.97
CA GLU A 108 -11.54 -11.66 9.23
C GLU A 108 -10.38 -10.77 8.79
N GLN A 109 -9.39 -10.57 9.67
CA GLN A 109 -8.19 -9.79 9.38
C GLN A 109 -7.34 -10.43 8.28
N CYS A 110 -7.18 -11.76 8.34
CA CYS A 110 -6.47 -12.54 7.33
C CYS A 110 -7.18 -12.49 5.97
N MET A 111 -8.50 -12.78 5.95
CA MET A 111 -9.32 -12.73 4.74
C MET A 111 -9.33 -11.33 4.11
N ALA A 112 -9.53 -10.28 4.91
CA ALA A 112 -9.48 -8.90 4.43
C ALA A 112 -8.11 -8.53 3.84
N LYS A 113 -7.01 -9.03 4.42
CA LYS A 113 -5.66 -8.80 3.89
C LYS A 113 -5.41 -9.53 2.57
N ILE A 114 -5.86 -10.78 2.43
CA ILE A 114 -5.76 -11.52 1.15
C ILE A 114 -6.60 -10.85 0.06
N ASN A 115 -7.84 -10.44 0.38
CA ASN A 115 -8.72 -9.74 -0.56
C ASN A 115 -8.13 -8.36 -0.97
N GLU A 116 -7.47 -7.64 -0.04
CA GLU A 116 -6.72 -6.41 -0.36
C GLU A 116 -5.57 -6.69 -1.35
N ILE A 117 -4.85 -7.80 -1.20
CA ILE A 117 -3.74 -8.19 -2.09
C ILE A 117 -4.27 -8.54 -3.49
N GLN A 118 -5.35 -9.31 -3.58
CA GLN A 118 -5.98 -9.69 -4.84
C GLN A 118 -6.55 -8.46 -5.57
N THR A 119 -7.29 -7.60 -4.86
CA THR A 119 -8.00 -6.45 -5.46
C THR A 119 -7.05 -5.30 -5.79
N SER A 120 -6.15 -4.93 -4.87
CA SER A 120 -5.24 -3.78 -5.04
C SER A 120 -4.00 -4.13 -5.86
N GLY A 121 -3.73 -5.43 -6.06
CA GLY A 121 -2.60 -5.95 -6.82
C GLY A 121 -1.21 -5.50 -6.35
N THR A 122 -1.11 -4.85 -5.18
CA THR A 122 0.15 -4.25 -4.71
C THR A 122 0.22 -4.19 -3.20
N LEU A 123 1.16 -4.91 -2.60
CA LEU A 123 1.66 -4.55 -1.27
C LEU A 123 2.45 -3.24 -1.34
N ARG A 124 2.45 -2.45 -0.25
CA ARG A 124 3.26 -1.21 -0.20
C ARG A 124 4.72 -1.54 -0.53
N PRO A 125 5.30 -1.00 -1.61
CA PRO A 125 6.65 -1.36 -2.01
C PRO A 125 7.64 -0.95 -0.93
N GLY A 126 8.44 -1.91 -0.45
CA GLY A 126 9.53 -1.63 0.46
C GLY A 126 10.70 -0.93 -0.24
N ILE A 127 11.76 -0.68 0.53
CA ILE A 127 13.08 -0.32 0.00
C ILE A 127 13.50 -1.40 -1.03
N TRP A 128 14.20 -1.01 -2.08
CA TRP A 128 14.79 -1.95 -3.04
C TRP A 128 15.95 -2.69 -2.38
N SER A 129 15.91 -4.02 -2.41
CA SER A 129 17.00 -4.87 -1.96
C SER A 129 18.01 -5.13 -3.09
N GLU A 130 19.25 -5.43 -2.72
CA GLU A 130 20.33 -5.73 -3.68
C GLU A 130 19.97 -6.87 -4.65
N LYS A 131 19.21 -7.88 -4.18
CA LYS A 131 18.69 -8.96 -5.02
C LYS A 131 17.70 -8.46 -6.09
N GLU A 132 16.85 -7.51 -5.73
CA GLU A 132 15.90 -6.91 -6.68
C GLU A 132 16.61 -5.99 -7.67
N ASP A 133 17.62 -5.24 -7.24
CA ASP A 133 18.42 -4.39 -8.14
C ASP A 133 19.24 -5.23 -9.11
N ALA A 134 19.92 -6.28 -8.63
CA ALA A 134 20.67 -7.22 -9.47
C ALA A 134 19.77 -7.87 -10.53
N LYS A 135 18.59 -8.37 -10.13
CA LYS A 135 17.63 -8.96 -11.07
C LYS A 135 17.03 -7.93 -12.03
N LEU A 136 16.81 -6.69 -11.58
CA LEU A 136 16.34 -5.59 -12.44
C LEU A 136 17.41 -5.23 -13.50
N ILE A 137 18.69 -5.27 -13.16
CA ILE A 137 19.79 -5.07 -14.12
C ILE A 137 19.82 -6.22 -15.14
N GLU A 138 19.88 -7.47 -14.66
CA GLU A 138 19.87 -8.69 -15.50
C GLU A 138 18.73 -8.67 -16.53
N LEU A 139 17.51 -8.36 -16.10
CA LEU A 139 16.33 -8.38 -16.97
C LEU A 139 16.27 -7.22 -17.97
N VAL A 140 16.92 -6.08 -17.69
CA VAL A 140 17.04 -4.97 -18.66
C VAL A 140 18.13 -5.28 -19.68
N GLU A 141 19.26 -5.85 -19.25
CA GLU A 141 20.35 -6.29 -20.12
C GLU A 141 19.93 -7.46 -21.03
N SER A 142 19.08 -8.37 -20.53
CA SER A 142 18.48 -9.46 -21.32
C SER A 142 17.40 -9.00 -22.32
N SER A 143 17.40 -7.71 -22.70
CA SER A 143 16.54 -7.12 -23.74
C SER A 143 15.03 -7.19 -23.50
N ILE A 144 14.56 -7.31 -22.25
CA ILE A 144 13.12 -7.25 -21.94
C ILE A 144 12.65 -5.81 -21.96
N THR A 145 11.99 -5.38 -23.03
CA THR A 145 11.59 -3.98 -23.24
C THR A 145 10.36 -3.54 -22.41
N LYS A 146 9.57 -4.48 -21.89
CA LYS A 146 8.32 -4.19 -21.16
C LYS A 146 8.52 -4.24 -19.65
N TRP A 147 8.56 -3.07 -19.01
CA TRP A 147 8.65 -2.92 -17.54
C TRP A 147 7.63 -3.74 -16.74
N GLY A 148 6.42 -3.96 -17.27
CA GLY A 148 5.43 -4.83 -16.62
C GLY A 148 5.87 -6.30 -16.55
N ASN A 149 6.53 -6.81 -17.59
CA ASN A 149 7.07 -8.17 -17.61
C ASN A 149 8.22 -8.31 -16.62
N ILE A 150 9.13 -7.32 -16.59
CA ILE A 150 10.22 -7.24 -15.61
C ILE A 150 9.67 -7.28 -14.17
N ALA A 151 8.63 -6.47 -13.89
CA ALA A 151 7.99 -6.47 -12.58
C ALA A 151 7.38 -7.83 -12.21
N ASN A 152 6.72 -8.51 -13.16
CA ASN A 152 6.16 -9.84 -12.95
C ASN A 152 7.25 -10.88 -12.66
N LEU A 153 8.39 -10.85 -13.37
CA LEU A 153 9.52 -11.76 -13.13
C LEU A 153 10.15 -11.53 -11.74
N ILE A 154 10.40 -10.28 -11.37
CA ILE A 154 10.87 -9.91 -10.01
C ILE A 154 9.88 -10.38 -8.94
N ASN A 155 8.58 -10.17 -9.14
CA ASN A 155 7.54 -10.62 -8.22
C ASN A 155 7.50 -12.16 -8.08
N ASN A 156 7.65 -12.89 -9.17
CA ASN A 156 7.63 -14.35 -9.18
C ASN A 156 8.88 -14.95 -8.49
N GLU A 157 10.07 -14.50 -8.89
CA GLU A 157 11.34 -15.06 -8.39
C GLU A 157 11.69 -14.60 -6.97
N ILE A 158 11.53 -13.31 -6.66
CA ILE A 158 12.00 -12.74 -5.38
C ILE A 158 10.88 -12.67 -4.35
N HIS A 159 9.66 -12.31 -4.77
CA HIS A 159 8.51 -12.13 -3.87
C HIS A 159 7.53 -13.33 -3.92
N LYS A 160 7.97 -14.49 -4.42
CA LYS A 160 7.21 -15.77 -4.45
C LYS A 160 5.84 -15.71 -5.17
N GLY A 161 5.68 -14.77 -6.10
CA GLY A 161 4.44 -14.49 -6.82
C GLY A 161 3.60 -13.34 -6.23
N LEU A 162 3.99 -12.79 -5.07
CA LEU A 162 3.36 -11.58 -4.54
C LEU A 162 3.64 -10.39 -5.46
N LYS A 163 2.58 -9.73 -5.90
CA LYS A 163 2.68 -8.48 -6.66
C LYS A 163 3.10 -7.35 -5.71
N ILE A 164 4.41 -7.05 -5.66
CA ILE A 164 5.00 -5.99 -4.81
C ILE A 164 5.59 -4.88 -5.68
N ARG A 165 6.29 -5.24 -6.76
CA ARG A 165 6.79 -4.28 -7.76
C ARG A 165 5.79 -4.17 -8.92
N THR A 166 5.73 -2.98 -9.51
CA THR A 166 4.95 -2.69 -10.72
C THR A 166 5.92 -2.20 -11.80
N GLY A 167 5.49 -2.19 -13.07
CA GLY A 167 6.33 -1.65 -14.14
C GLY A 167 6.74 -0.19 -13.91
N LYS A 168 5.90 0.61 -13.24
CA LYS A 168 6.26 1.96 -12.81
C LYS A 168 7.43 1.94 -11.81
N HIS A 169 7.36 1.09 -10.78
CA HIS A 169 8.45 0.97 -9.79
C HIS A 169 9.77 0.54 -10.44
N CYS A 170 9.75 -0.43 -11.35
CA CYS A 170 10.95 -0.90 -12.07
C CYS A 170 11.56 0.20 -12.94
N LYS A 171 10.73 0.88 -13.76
CA LYS A 171 11.18 2.00 -14.62
C LYS A 171 11.77 3.14 -13.80
N GLU A 172 11.12 3.50 -12.70
CA GLU A 172 11.57 4.58 -11.80
C GLU A 172 12.90 4.21 -11.12
N ARG A 173 13.06 2.96 -10.67
CA ARG A 173 14.30 2.47 -10.06
C ARG A 173 15.46 2.48 -11.07
N TRP A 174 15.22 1.99 -12.28
CA TRP A 174 16.21 2.01 -13.35
C TRP A 174 16.66 3.43 -13.69
N ASN A 175 15.71 4.30 -14.07
CA ASN A 175 15.98 5.65 -14.54
C ASN A 175 16.59 6.59 -13.49
N ASN A 176 16.39 6.33 -12.20
CA ASN A 176 16.91 7.19 -11.13
C ASN A 176 18.17 6.67 -10.44
N HIS A 177 18.47 5.35 -10.51
CA HIS A 177 19.53 4.74 -9.70
C HIS A 177 20.41 3.71 -10.43
N LEU A 178 19.82 2.85 -11.27
CA LEU A 178 20.55 1.68 -11.81
C LEU A 178 21.16 1.91 -13.20
N ASN A 179 20.56 2.74 -14.06
CA ASN A 179 21.11 3.00 -15.39
C ASN A 179 22.61 3.41 -15.32
N PRO A 180 23.53 2.70 -16.00
CA PRO A 180 24.97 3.02 -16.02
C PRO A 180 25.29 4.46 -16.44
N GLU A 181 24.48 5.06 -17.31
CA GLU A 181 24.64 6.45 -17.81
C GLU A 181 24.51 7.53 -16.71
N ILE A 182 24.01 7.16 -15.52
CA ILE A 182 23.83 8.09 -14.40
C ILE A 182 25.18 8.38 -13.74
N ARG A 183 25.57 9.66 -13.73
CA ARG A 183 26.71 10.20 -12.98
C ARG A 183 26.41 10.17 -11.48
N ARG A 184 26.97 9.16 -10.80
CA ARG A 184 26.93 8.96 -9.35
C ARG A 184 28.13 9.66 -8.73
N GLY A 185 27.90 10.82 -8.12
CA GLY A 185 28.95 11.63 -7.50
C GLY A 185 28.41 12.98 -7.04
N ASN A 186 29.25 13.73 -6.31
CA ASN A 186 28.92 15.07 -5.85
C ASN A 186 28.57 16.00 -7.01
N TRP A 187 27.78 17.03 -6.74
CA TRP A 187 27.55 18.13 -7.65
C TRP A 187 28.75 19.08 -7.60
N THR A 188 29.21 19.50 -8.77
CA THR A 188 30.24 20.54 -8.95
C THR A 188 29.60 21.93 -8.89
N ASP A 189 30.40 22.95 -8.58
CA ASP A 189 29.90 24.33 -8.51
C ASP A 189 29.50 24.83 -9.91
N GLU A 190 30.18 24.36 -10.96
CA GLU A 190 29.83 24.63 -12.36
C GLU A 190 28.48 24.01 -12.74
N GLU A 191 28.19 22.77 -12.33
CA GLU A 191 26.87 22.18 -12.50
C GLU A 191 25.79 22.94 -11.73
N ASP A 192 26.09 23.43 -10.53
CA ASP A 192 25.13 24.19 -9.71
C ASP A 192 24.79 25.55 -10.31
N VAL A 193 25.78 26.29 -10.82
CA VAL A 193 25.54 27.52 -11.57
C VAL A 193 24.65 27.23 -12.77
N ARG A 194 24.99 26.19 -13.56
CA ARG A 194 24.21 25.82 -14.75
C ARG A 194 22.79 25.36 -14.40
N LEU A 195 22.60 24.65 -13.29
CA LEU A 195 21.29 24.25 -12.79
C LEU A 195 20.40 25.46 -12.47
N LEU A 196 20.97 26.49 -11.84
CA LEU A 196 20.22 27.70 -11.44
C LEU A 196 19.88 28.58 -12.64
N GLU A 197 20.77 28.71 -13.63
CA GLU A 197 20.48 29.34 -14.93
C GLU A 197 19.31 28.66 -15.62
N LEU A 198 19.40 27.33 -15.80
CA LEU A 198 18.37 26.55 -16.47
C LEU A 198 17.04 26.53 -15.72
N HIS A 199 17.06 26.59 -14.37
CA HIS A 199 15.83 26.72 -13.58
C HIS A 199 15.19 28.10 -13.72
N LYS A 200 15.99 29.17 -13.82
CA LYS A 200 15.51 30.53 -14.10
C LYS A 200 14.88 30.65 -15.50
N GLU A 201 15.46 29.99 -16.50
CA GLU A 201 14.96 30.01 -17.89
C GLU A 201 13.75 29.10 -18.12
N LEU A 202 13.78 27.87 -17.59
CA LEU A 202 12.82 26.82 -17.91
C LEU A 202 11.79 26.55 -16.80
N GLY A 203 12.00 27.08 -15.60
CA GLY A 203 11.18 26.76 -14.42
C GLY A 203 11.26 25.29 -14.03
N ASN A 204 10.16 24.73 -13.51
CA ASN A 204 10.09 23.35 -13.01
C ASN A 204 10.08 22.27 -14.14
N LYS A 205 10.61 22.55 -15.33
CA LYS A 205 10.73 21.60 -16.46
C LYS A 205 11.92 20.64 -16.25
N TRP A 206 11.91 19.93 -15.12
CA TRP A 206 13.02 19.13 -14.62
C TRP A 206 13.61 18.16 -15.64
N SER A 207 12.78 17.51 -16.46
CA SER A 207 13.22 16.54 -17.47
C SER A 207 14.04 17.21 -18.59
N ASN A 208 13.73 18.47 -18.92
CA ASN A 208 14.49 19.24 -19.91
C ASN A 208 15.81 19.75 -19.32
N ILE A 209 15.81 20.21 -18.06
CA ILE A 209 17.02 20.61 -17.35
C ILE A 209 17.99 19.42 -17.24
N ALA A 210 17.50 18.23 -16.86
CA ALA A 210 18.28 17.00 -16.80
C ALA A 210 18.92 16.61 -18.14
N LYS A 211 18.19 16.75 -19.25
CA LYS A 211 18.72 16.53 -20.61
C LYS A 211 19.84 17.50 -20.97
N GLN A 212 19.74 18.78 -20.58
CA GLN A 212 20.76 19.79 -20.88
C GLN A 212 22.01 19.67 -20.00
N VAL A 213 21.87 19.25 -18.73
CA VAL A 213 23.02 19.01 -17.84
C VAL A 213 23.75 17.72 -18.22
N GLY A 214 23.03 16.68 -18.65
CA GLY A 214 23.60 15.42 -19.09
C GLY A 214 24.07 14.53 -17.93
N GLY A 215 23.82 13.21 -18.02
CA GLY A 215 24.22 12.23 -16.99
C GLY A 215 23.56 12.40 -15.60
N ARG A 216 22.77 13.45 -15.37
CA ARG A 216 22.01 13.69 -14.14
C ARG A 216 20.54 13.39 -14.35
N THR A 217 19.89 12.80 -13.35
CA THR A 217 18.48 12.39 -13.43
C THR A 217 17.56 13.54 -13.04
N GLU A 218 16.33 13.54 -13.56
CA GLU A 218 15.29 14.52 -13.20
C GLU A 218 15.11 14.66 -11.68
N CYS A 219 15.10 13.53 -10.97
CA CYS A 219 14.98 13.50 -9.52
C CYS A 219 16.19 14.16 -8.85
N SER A 220 17.41 13.88 -9.30
CA SER A 220 18.63 14.49 -8.76
C SER A 220 18.69 16.01 -8.99
N VAL A 221 18.31 16.48 -10.18
CA VAL A 221 18.24 17.90 -10.57
C VAL A 221 17.26 18.66 -9.67
N LYS A 222 16.03 18.17 -9.55
CA LYS A 222 14.98 18.74 -8.69
C LYS A 222 15.42 18.81 -7.23
N ASN A 223 16.09 17.76 -6.74
CA ASN A 223 16.57 17.70 -5.36
C ASN A 223 17.75 18.65 -5.12
N ARG A 224 18.68 18.79 -6.07
CA ARG A 224 19.81 19.73 -5.95
C ARG A 224 19.34 21.17 -5.94
N ILE A 225 18.48 21.57 -6.88
CA ILE A 225 17.92 22.93 -6.93
C ILE A 225 17.14 23.25 -5.64
N LYS A 226 16.33 22.32 -5.13
CA LYS A 226 15.67 22.49 -3.81
C LYS A 226 16.68 22.67 -2.68
N SER A 227 17.80 21.93 -2.68
CA SER A 227 18.87 22.09 -1.69
C SER A 227 19.53 23.47 -1.77
N LEU A 228 19.82 23.96 -2.98
CA LEU A 228 20.44 25.26 -3.21
C LEU A 228 19.53 26.42 -2.77
N LEU A 229 18.25 26.37 -3.17
CA LEU A 229 17.25 27.38 -2.78
C LEU A 229 16.99 27.38 -1.27
N ASN A 230 16.98 26.21 -0.62
CA ASN A 230 16.85 26.12 0.84
C ASN A 230 18.08 26.66 1.57
N LYS A 231 19.30 26.34 1.10
CA LYS A 231 20.55 26.92 1.62
C LYS A 231 20.51 28.45 1.51
N LYS A 232 20.14 28.97 0.34
CA LYS A 232 20.08 30.43 0.12
C LYS A 232 19.04 31.11 1.01
N ARG A 233 17.89 30.47 1.25
CA ARG A 233 16.85 30.96 2.16
C ARG A 233 17.35 31.04 3.62
N GLN A 234 18.13 30.05 4.05
CA GLN A 234 18.74 30.04 5.39
C GLN A 234 19.80 31.14 5.54
N GLU A 235 20.65 31.36 4.53
CA GLU A 235 21.61 32.47 4.49
C GLU A 235 20.91 33.84 4.60
N LEU A 236 19.72 33.99 4.01
CA LEU A 236 18.91 35.20 4.06
C LEU A 236 18.03 35.33 5.32
N GLY A 237 18.12 34.39 6.28
CA GLY A 237 17.39 34.44 7.54
C GLY A 237 15.86 34.22 7.43
N VAL A 238 15.35 33.77 6.27
CA VAL A 238 13.91 33.60 6.03
C VAL A 238 13.42 32.25 6.57
N ILE A 239 13.11 32.21 7.86
CA ILE A 239 12.64 31.00 8.58
C ILE A 239 11.13 30.80 8.39
N GLU A 240 10.68 30.69 7.14
CA GLU A 240 9.32 30.21 6.84
C GLU A 240 9.37 28.90 6.04
N LYS A 241 8.68 27.88 6.59
CA LYS A 241 8.38 26.65 5.87
C LYS A 241 7.57 27.04 4.64
N PRO A 242 7.92 26.55 3.43
CA PRO A 242 7.10 26.84 2.28
C PRO A 242 5.70 26.28 2.53
N GLU A 243 4.70 27.16 2.48
CA GLU A 243 3.32 26.75 2.32
C GLU A 243 3.24 25.83 1.10
N LYS A 244 2.34 24.83 1.14
CA LYS A 244 2.13 23.96 -0.02
C LYS A 244 1.46 24.76 -1.12
N PHE A 245 2.25 25.42 -1.96
CA PHE A 245 1.79 25.85 -3.27
C PHE A 245 1.40 24.60 -4.05
N GLU A 246 0.10 24.36 -4.14
CA GLU A 246 -0.46 23.41 -5.09
C GLU A 246 -0.12 23.91 -6.50
N GLU A 247 0.51 23.03 -7.28
CA GLU A 247 0.84 23.30 -8.68
C GLU A 247 -0.47 23.38 -9.49
N LYS A 248 -1.09 24.56 -9.50
CA LYS A 248 -2.13 24.89 -10.48
C LYS A 248 -1.45 25.01 -11.83
N GLU A 249 -1.64 23.99 -12.67
CA GLU A 249 -1.31 24.05 -14.08
C GLU A 249 -1.98 25.29 -14.70
N ILE A 250 -1.18 26.23 -15.20
CA ILE A 250 -1.69 27.39 -15.90
C ILE A 250 -2.07 26.92 -17.31
N ASN A 251 -3.36 26.62 -17.52
CA ASN A 251 -3.91 26.36 -18.84
C ASN A 251 -3.57 27.52 -19.78
N GLN A 252 -2.94 27.22 -20.92
CA GLN A 252 -2.44 28.22 -21.87
C GLN A 252 -3.53 28.83 -22.77
N GLU A 253 -4.77 28.94 -22.29
CA GLU A 253 -5.96 29.19 -23.14
C GLU A 253 -6.67 30.53 -22.86
N SER A 254 -5.98 31.49 -22.22
CA SER A 254 -6.56 32.82 -21.92
C SER A 254 -5.68 34.03 -22.27
N LEU A 255 -4.74 33.89 -23.23
CA LEU A 255 -4.04 35.02 -23.85
C LEU A 255 -4.48 35.20 -25.33
N LEU A 256 -5.78 35.32 -25.54
CA LEU A 256 -6.33 35.99 -26.72
C LEU A 256 -6.70 37.42 -26.33
N VAL A 257 -5.80 38.36 -26.64
CA VAL A 257 -6.12 39.79 -26.60
C VAL A 257 -7.09 40.10 -27.76
N PRO A 258 -8.25 40.72 -27.52
CA PRO A 258 -9.16 41.08 -28.61
C PRO A 258 -8.52 42.16 -29.48
N THR A 259 -8.11 41.80 -30.70
CA THR A 259 -7.59 42.76 -31.67
C THR A 259 -8.76 43.44 -32.37
N SER A 260 -9.21 44.57 -31.84
CA SER A 260 -10.25 45.39 -32.47
C SER A 260 -9.67 46.30 -33.54
N GLN A 261 -10.10 46.07 -34.78
CA GLN A 261 -10.27 47.07 -35.85
C GLN A 261 -9.05 47.93 -36.24
N VAL A 262 -8.44 47.56 -37.37
CA VAL A 262 -7.94 48.54 -38.35
C VAL A 262 -8.57 48.17 -39.69
N GLU A 263 -9.15 49.14 -40.39
CA GLU A 263 -9.76 48.97 -41.70
C GLU A 263 -8.68 48.85 -42.78
N GLU A 264 -8.86 47.94 -43.75
CA GLU A 264 -8.10 47.97 -44.99
C GLU A 264 -9.03 47.69 -46.18
N ALA A 265 -9.11 48.66 -47.09
CA ALA A 265 -9.94 48.59 -48.28
C ALA A 265 -9.08 48.30 -49.53
N ALA A 266 -9.56 47.38 -50.38
CA ALA A 266 -9.40 47.29 -51.84
C ALA A 266 -8.07 47.81 -52.49
N SER A 267 -7.38 47.11 -53.40
CA SER A 267 -7.84 46.14 -54.41
C SER A 267 -6.61 45.48 -55.13
N PRO A 268 -6.67 44.79 -56.30
CA PRO A 268 -6.04 43.46 -56.42
C PRO A 268 -4.93 43.32 -57.49
N ARG A 269 -4.16 42.21 -57.47
CA ARG A 269 -3.80 41.50 -58.72
C ARG A 269 -3.15 40.12 -58.60
N SER A 270 -3.52 39.27 -59.57
CA SER A 270 -2.76 38.18 -60.22
C SER A 270 -2.35 36.96 -59.39
N GLY A 271 -2.80 35.79 -59.82
CA GLY A 271 -2.31 34.51 -59.31
C GLY A 271 -1.02 34.03 -59.98
N MET A 272 -0.48 32.94 -59.44
CA MET A 272 0.41 32.01 -60.12
C MET A 272 0.00 30.59 -59.75
N GLU A 273 -0.04 29.71 -60.75
CA GLU A 273 -0.22 28.27 -60.58
C GLU A 273 1.09 27.65 -60.05
N TYR A 274 0.99 26.56 -59.28
CA TYR A 274 2.13 25.70 -58.95
C TYR A 274 1.99 24.38 -59.73
N PRO A 275 3.06 23.88 -60.37
CA PRO A 275 3.01 22.62 -61.12
C PRO A 275 3.08 21.41 -60.18
N SER A 276 2.29 20.38 -60.51
CA SER A 276 2.40 19.05 -59.92
C SER A 276 3.63 18.31 -60.41
N PHE A 277 4.37 17.67 -59.51
CA PHE A 277 5.37 16.66 -59.84
C PHE A 277 4.79 15.25 -59.62
N ASN A 278 5.13 14.34 -60.54
CA ASN A 278 4.80 12.90 -60.51
C ASN A 278 5.52 12.16 -59.37
#